data_AF-A0A966J1Z5-F1
#
_entry.id   AF-A0A966J1Z5-F1
#
_cell.length_a   1.000
_cell.length_b   1.000
_cell.length_c   1.000
_cell.angle_alpha   90.00
_cell.angle_beta   90.00
_cell.angle_gamma   90.00
#
_symmetry.space_group_name_H-M   'P 1'
#
loop_
_entity.id
_entity.type
_entity.pdbx_description
1 polymer ?
#
loop_
_entity_poly.entity_id
_entity_poly.type
_entity_poly.pdbx_seq_one_letter_code
_entity_poly.pdbx_strand_id
1 'polypeptide(L)'
;MTPELTPSQTLPQDAEQALLIGRLWQPGVGPVLVQVRPDGVYDLSGVASTCSELLDRADRVEAVHAQRGARLGDLATLLANTHPDTRQDSQPWLLAPCDLQALKAAGVTFVASMLERVIEEQA
;
A
#
# COMPACT_ATOMS: atom_id res chain seq x y z
N MET A 1 6.11 22.52 6.53
CA MET A 1 6.48 21.45 7.49
C MET A 1 5.86 20.18 6.96
N THR A 2 6.66 19.23 6.50
CA THR A 2 6.12 17.95 6.04
C THR A 2 5.80 17.09 7.26
N PRO A 3 4.62 16.45 7.31
CA PRO A 3 4.23 15.67 8.47
C PRO A 3 5.20 14.51 8.65
N GLU A 4 5.63 14.30 9.90
CA GLU A 4 6.42 13.13 10.28
C GLU A 4 5.53 11.88 10.16
N LEU A 5 6.02 10.84 9.49
CA LEU A 5 5.29 9.59 9.33
C LEU A 5 5.57 8.69 10.53
N THR A 6 4.62 8.62 11.45
CA THR A 6 4.69 7.72 12.61
C THR A 6 3.66 6.59 12.49
N PRO A 7 3.90 5.40 13.10
CA PRO A 7 2.92 4.32 13.08
C PRO A 7 1.53 4.73 13.59
N SER A 8 1.46 5.51 14.67
CA SER A 8 0.20 5.94 15.28
C SER A 8 -0.64 6.89 14.41
N GLN A 9 0.01 7.59 13.47
CA GLN A 9 -0.67 8.50 12.52
C GLN A 9 -0.92 7.85 11.16
N THR A 10 -0.24 6.73 10.86
CA THR A 10 -0.31 6.07 9.55
C THR A 10 -1.22 4.84 9.57
N LEU A 11 -1.26 4.10 10.67
CA LEU A 11 -2.05 2.88 10.78
C LEU A 11 -3.54 3.19 11.04
N PRO A 12 -4.46 2.32 10.60
CA PRO A 12 -5.87 2.45 10.94
C PRO A 12 -6.10 2.21 12.44
N GLN A 13 -7.23 2.73 12.96
CA GLN A 13 -7.55 2.65 14.39
C GLN A 13 -7.68 1.21 14.90
N ASP A 14 -8.06 0.27 14.03
CA ASP A 14 -8.24 -1.16 14.28
C ASP A 14 -7.05 -2.02 13.85
N ALA A 15 -5.87 -1.43 13.68
CA ALA A 15 -4.67 -2.13 13.18
C ALA A 15 -4.31 -3.42 13.93
N GLU A 16 -4.60 -3.52 15.23
CA GLU A 16 -4.35 -4.72 16.04
C GLU A 16 -5.20 -5.93 15.60
N GLN A 17 -6.32 -5.70 14.92
CA GLN A 17 -7.27 -6.72 14.48
C GLN A 17 -7.29 -6.86 12.95
N ALA A 18 -6.56 -6.00 12.24
CA ALA A 18 -6.56 -5.93 10.79
C ALA A 18 -5.47 -6.80 10.14
N LEU A 19 -5.76 -7.33 8.97
CA LEU A 19 -4.75 -7.92 8.08
C LEU A 19 -4.18 -6.83 7.18
N LEU A 20 -3.04 -6.27 7.57
CA LEU A 20 -2.43 -5.14 6.85
C LEU A 20 -1.41 -5.62 5.83
N ILE A 21 -1.66 -5.29 4.56
CA ILE A 21 -0.72 -5.50 3.45
C ILE A 21 -0.26 -4.16 2.89
N GLY A 22 0.93 -4.14 2.30
CA GLY A 22 1.49 -2.96 1.68
C GLY A 22 2.58 -3.33 0.68
N ARG A 23 3.31 -2.31 0.22
CA ARG A 23 4.43 -2.48 -0.68
C ARG A 23 5.65 -1.77 -0.15
N LEU A 24 6.81 -2.39 -0.33
CA LEU A 24 8.10 -1.86 0.10
C LEU A 24 9.04 -1.82 -1.10
N TRP A 25 9.81 -0.76 -1.26
CA TRP A 25 11.00 -0.80 -2.08
C TRP A 25 12.14 -1.40 -1.26
N GLN A 26 12.67 -2.53 -1.72
CA GLN A 26 13.81 -3.20 -1.11
C GLN A 26 15.08 -2.96 -1.95
N PRO A 27 16.10 -2.27 -1.42
CA PRO A 27 17.35 -2.02 -2.14
C PRO A 27 17.98 -3.31 -2.67
N GLY A 28 18.41 -3.29 -3.93
CA GLY A 28 18.99 -4.45 -4.62
C GLY A 28 17.98 -5.51 -5.09
N VAL A 29 16.70 -5.39 -4.74
CA VAL A 29 15.63 -6.33 -5.14
C VAL A 29 14.57 -5.62 -5.97
N GLY A 30 14.09 -4.45 -5.52
CA GLY A 30 12.99 -3.71 -6.14
C GLY A 30 11.72 -3.72 -5.28
N PRO A 31 10.52 -3.53 -5.89
CA PRO A 31 9.27 -3.51 -5.15
C PRO A 31 8.89 -4.92 -4.69
N VAL A 32 8.59 -5.07 -3.40
CA VAL A 32 8.13 -6.32 -2.78
C VAL A 32 6.79 -6.09 -2.07
N LEU A 33 5.94 -7.11 -2.07
CA LEU A 33 4.70 -7.13 -1.31
C LEU A 33 5.04 -7.43 0.15
N VAL A 34 4.37 -6.77 1.10
CA VAL A 34 4.66 -6.94 2.52
C VAL A 34 3.40 -7.05 3.37
N GLN A 35 3.52 -7.75 4.50
CA GLN A 35 2.55 -7.73 5.59
C GLN A 35 3.08 -6.86 6.72
N VAL A 36 2.24 -5.97 7.24
CA VAL A 36 2.52 -5.20 8.45
C VAL A 36 1.91 -5.93 9.65
N ARG A 37 2.72 -6.20 10.66
CA ARG A 37 2.35 -6.81 11.94
C ARG A 37 2.83 -5.90 13.10
N PRO A 38 2.30 -6.05 14.32
CA PRO A 38 2.72 -5.22 15.46
C PRO A 38 4.22 -5.25 15.75
N ASP A 39 4.89 -6.35 15.42
CA ASP A 39 6.31 -6.61 15.68
C ASP A 39 7.22 -6.36 14.46
N GLY A 40 6.65 -5.97 13.31
CA GLY A 40 7.44 -5.57 12.14
C GLY A 40 6.75 -5.75 10.79
N VAL A 41 7.54 -5.55 9.74
CA VAL A 41 7.13 -5.68 8.34
C VAL A 41 7.78 -6.93 7.75
N TYR A 42 6.99 -7.75 7.09
CA TYR A 42 7.37 -9.09 6.63
C TYR A 42 7.12 -9.25 5.12
N ASP A 43 8.03 -9.95 4.44
CA ASP A 43 7.93 -10.23 3.02
C ASP A 43 6.75 -11.16 2.67
N LEU A 44 5.97 -10.78 1.64
CA LEU A 44 4.87 -11.58 1.07
C LEU A 44 5.15 -12.04 -0.37
N SER A 45 6.36 -11.86 -0.89
CA SER A 45 6.72 -12.24 -2.27
C SER A 45 6.53 -13.74 -2.56
N GLY A 46 6.52 -14.59 -1.52
CA GLY A 46 6.17 -16.02 -1.66
C GLY A 46 4.68 -16.31 -1.91
N VAL A 47 3.80 -15.33 -1.71
CA VAL A 47 2.34 -15.45 -1.92
C VAL A 47 1.92 -14.86 -3.27
N ALA A 48 2.46 -13.68 -3.60
CA ALA A 48 2.20 -12.97 -4.84
C ALA A 48 3.34 -11.96 -5.10
N SER A 49 3.62 -11.69 -6.38
CA SER A 49 4.63 -10.72 -6.80
C SER A 49 4.11 -9.27 -6.78
N THR A 50 2.79 -9.10 -6.87
CA THR A 50 2.13 -7.79 -6.87
C THR A 50 0.91 -7.77 -5.95
N CYS A 51 0.52 -6.56 -5.54
CA CYS A 51 -0.71 -6.33 -4.78
C CYS A 51 -1.94 -6.69 -5.61
N SER A 52 -1.95 -6.35 -6.92
CA SER A 52 -3.05 -6.75 -7.81
C SER A 52 -3.20 -8.27 -7.88
N GLU A 53 -2.10 -9.02 -8.05
CA GLU A 53 -2.12 -10.48 -8.06
C GLU A 53 -2.66 -11.05 -6.75
N LEU A 54 -2.20 -10.55 -5.59
CA LEU A 54 -2.74 -10.99 -4.30
C LEU A 54 -4.25 -10.74 -4.20
N LEU A 55 -4.71 -9.57 -4.64
CA LEU A 55 -6.12 -9.19 -4.58
C LEU A 55 -7.01 -9.91 -5.60
N ASP A 56 -6.45 -10.56 -6.61
CA ASP A 56 -7.21 -11.41 -7.54
C ASP A 56 -7.37 -12.85 -7.03
N ARG A 57 -6.63 -13.25 -5.99
CA ARG A 57 -6.74 -14.59 -5.40
C ARG A 57 -8.04 -14.79 -4.63
N ALA A 58 -8.60 -15.99 -4.73
CA ALA A 58 -9.75 -16.40 -3.93
C ALA A 58 -9.38 -16.66 -2.46
N ASP A 59 -8.20 -17.23 -2.22
CA ASP A 59 -7.67 -17.64 -0.91
C ASP A 59 -6.76 -16.57 -0.27
N ARG A 60 -6.91 -15.30 -0.66
CA ARG A 60 -5.96 -14.22 -0.34
C ARG A 60 -5.70 -14.06 1.16
N VAL A 61 -6.72 -14.24 1.99
CA VAL A 61 -6.63 -14.06 3.44
C VAL A 61 -5.88 -15.23 4.06
N GLU A 62 -6.27 -16.45 3.72
CA GLU A 62 -5.65 -17.69 4.16
C GLU A 62 -4.17 -17.74 3.74
N ALA A 63 -3.87 -17.36 2.51
CA ALA A 63 -2.52 -17.37 1.97
C ALA A 63 -1.57 -16.42 2.72
N VAL A 64 -2.03 -15.20 3.05
CA VAL A 64 -1.24 -14.24 3.83
C VAL A 64 -1.06 -14.72 5.27
N HIS A 65 -2.09 -15.31 5.90
CA HIS A 65 -1.97 -15.85 7.27
C HIS A 65 -1.02 -17.04 7.37
N ALA A 66 -1.00 -17.91 6.35
CA ALA A 66 -0.12 -19.08 6.31
C ALA A 66 1.35 -18.70 6.09
N GLN A 67 1.61 -17.55 5.46
CA GLN A 67 2.95 -17.15 5.05
C GLN A 67 3.85 -16.74 6.23
N ARG A 68 5.10 -17.24 6.18
CA ARG A 68 6.17 -16.93 7.14
C ARG A 68 7.38 -16.33 6.41
N GLY A 69 7.17 -15.20 5.74
CA GLY A 69 8.25 -14.49 5.04
C GLY A 69 9.27 -13.87 6.00
N ALA A 70 10.41 -13.45 5.44
CA ALA A 70 11.47 -12.82 6.19
C ALA A 70 11.02 -11.47 6.77
N ARG A 71 11.49 -11.13 7.98
CA ARG A 71 11.29 -9.80 8.56
C ARG A 71 12.20 -8.81 7.84
N LEU A 72 11.62 -7.77 7.25
CA LEU A 72 12.32 -6.74 6.47
C LEU A 72 12.69 -5.52 7.31
N GLY A 73 11.99 -5.28 8.43
CA GLY A 73 12.32 -4.17 9.30
C GLY A 73 11.22 -3.83 10.31
N ASP A 74 11.51 -2.79 11.09
CA ASP A 74 10.54 -2.13 11.96
C ASP A 74 9.73 -1.09 11.18
N LEU A 75 8.42 -1.00 11.43
CA LEU A 75 7.55 -0.08 10.69
C LEU A 75 7.93 1.39 10.90
N ALA A 76 8.30 1.80 12.12
CA ALA A 76 8.66 3.19 12.39
C ALA A 76 9.94 3.58 11.63
N THR A 77 10.92 2.67 11.56
CA THR A 77 12.15 2.89 10.79
C THR A 77 11.86 3.02 9.29
N LEU A 78 10.98 2.17 8.75
CA LEU A 78 10.59 2.21 7.35
C LEU A 78 9.82 3.49 6.99
N LEU A 79 8.90 3.92 7.86
CA LEU A 79 8.17 5.18 7.70
C LEU A 79 9.11 6.39 7.73
N ALA A 80 10.09 6.40 8.64
CA ALA A 80 11.09 7.47 8.73
C ALA A 80 11.92 7.63 7.43
N ASN A 81 12.16 6.53 6.70
CA ASN A 81 12.85 6.57 5.41
C ASN A 81 11.90 6.72 4.19
N THR A 82 10.59 6.89 4.39
CA THR A 82 9.62 6.92 3.28
C THR A 82 9.50 8.27 2.59
N HIS A 83 9.78 9.35 3.30
CA HIS A 83 9.62 10.70 2.76
C HIS A 83 10.60 10.98 1.60
N PRO A 84 10.13 11.35 0.40
CA PRO A 84 10.96 11.41 -0.81
C PRO A 84 12.11 12.42 -0.72
N ASP A 85 11.95 13.52 0.01
CA ASP A 85 12.99 14.55 0.12
C ASP A 85 14.12 14.18 1.10
N THR A 86 13.92 13.17 1.94
CA THR A 86 14.87 12.81 3.02
C THR A 86 15.28 11.35 3.01
N ARG A 87 14.69 10.52 2.13
CA ARG A 87 15.00 9.10 2.06
C ARG A 87 16.44 8.84 1.63
N GLN A 88 16.97 7.72 2.10
CA GLN A 88 18.25 7.18 1.66
C GLN A 88 17.98 5.97 0.78
N ASP A 89 18.46 6.01 -0.47
CA ASP A 89 18.18 4.97 -1.48
C ASP A 89 18.81 3.60 -1.12
N SER A 90 19.77 3.58 -0.20
CA SER A 90 20.38 2.36 0.35
C SER A 90 19.54 1.68 1.43
N GLN A 91 18.47 2.33 1.90
CA GLN A 91 17.57 1.81 2.93
C GLN A 91 16.17 1.55 2.33
N PRO A 92 15.39 0.59 2.86
CA PRO A 92 14.05 0.34 2.34
C PRO A 92 13.07 1.49 2.66
N TRP A 93 12.04 1.65 1.83
CA TRP A 93 10.95 2.60 2.07
C TRP A 93 9.60 2.08 1.57
N LEU A 94 8.50 2.58 2.15
CA LEU A 94 7.16 2.18 1.73
C LEU A 94 6.76 2.81 0.40
N LEU A 95 6.08 2.04 -0.42
CA LEU A 95 5.51 2.48 -1.69
C LEU A 95 4.00 2.68 -1.54
N ALA A 96 3.39 3.33 -2.53
CA ALA A 96 1.94 3.33 -2.65
C ALA A 96 1.41 1.88 -2.64
N PRO A 97 0.32 1.59 -1.91
CA PRO A 97 -0.18 0.22 -1.77
C PRO A 97 -0.76 -0.35 -3.07
N CYS A 98 -1.20 0.52 -3.99
CA CYS A 98 -1.59 0.15 -5.34
C CYS A 98 -0.38 0.06 -6.28
N ASP A 99 -0.37 -0.93 -7.16
CA ASP A 99 0.55 -1.11 -8.28
C ASP A 99 -0.18 -1.10 -9.63
N LEU A 100 -0.76 -2.23 -10.05
CA LEU A 100 -1.34 -2.44 -11.38
C LEU A 100 -2.86 -2.27 -11.39
N GLN A 101 -3.46 -1.93 -10.24
CA GLN A 101 -4.90 -1.72 -10.14
C GLN A 101 -5.32 -0.47 -10.92
N ALA A 102 -6.48 -0.55 -11.58
CA ALA A 102 -7.08 0.59 -12.24
C ALA A 102 -7.46 1.67 -11.20
N LEU A 103 -6.85 2.85 -11.31
CA LEU A 103 -7.20 4.03 -10.51
C LEU A 103 -8.24 4.87 -11.28
N LYS A 104 -9.49 4.88 -10.80
CA LYS A 104 -10.54 5.73 -11.37
C LYS A 104 -10.63 7.04 -10.60
N ALA A 105 -10.32 8.15 -11.28
CA ALA A 105 -10.66 9.47 -10.78
C ALA A 105 -12.10 9.81 -11.20
N ALA A 106 -13.06 9.66 -10.29
CA ALA A 106 -14.41 10.19 -10.49
C ALA A 106 -14.41 11.69 -10.20
N GLY A 107 -13.91 12.48 -11.15
CA GLY A 107 -13.95 13.93 -11.07
C GLY A 107 -15.40 14.43 -11.17
N VAL A 108 -15.98 14.84 -10.05
CA VAL A 108 -17.15 15.71 -10.00
C VAL A 108 -16.70 17.08 -9.50
N THR A 109 -15.74 17.67 -10.20
CA THR A 109 -15.15 18.96 -9.81
C THR A 109 -15.89 20.16 -10.35
N PHE A 110 -16.92 19.99 -11.19
CA PHE A 110 -17.86 21.06 -11.52
C PHE A 110 -19.28 20.51 -11.66
N VAL A 111 -20.23 21.14 -10.97
CA VAL A 111 -21.68 20.88 -11.14
C VAL A 111 -22.10 21.03 -12.62
N ALA A 112 -21.40 21.87 -13.38
CA ALA A 112 -21.59 22.01 -14.83
C ALA A 112 -21.32 20.70 -15.61
N SER A 113 -20.29 19.93 -15.21
CA SER A 113 -19.92 18.69 -15.90
C SER A 113 -20.87 17.52 -15.60
N MET A 114 -21.67 17.59 -14.52
CA MET A 114 -22.77 16.66 -14.29
C MET A 114 -23.96 16.95 -15.21
N LEU A 115 -24.28 18.23 -15.44
CA LEU A 115 -25.39 18.64 -16.30
C LEU A 115 -25.13 18.33 -17.78
N GLU A 116 -23.90 18.48 -18.27
CA GLU A 116 -23.56 18.15 -19.66
C GLU A 116 -23.71 16.64 -19.96
N ARG A 117 -23.34 15.76 -19.02
CA ARG A 117 -23.50 14.31 -19.19
C ARG A 117 -24.96 13.84 -19.17
N VAL A 118 -25.85 14.56 -18.49
CA VAL A 118 -27.30 14.27 -18.50
C VAL A 118 -27.94 14.61 -19.85
N ILE A 119 -27.39 15.58 -20.60
CA ILE A 119 -27.91 15.96 -21.92
C ILE A 119 -27.53 14.92 -22.99
N GLU A 120 -26.32 14.36 -22.94
CA GLU A 120 -25.88 13.32 -23.89
C GLU A 120 -26.57 11.96 -23.67
N GLU A 121 -26.96 11.61 -22.45
CA GLU A 121 -27.66 10.34 -22.17
C GLU A 121 -29.16 10.36 -22.55
N GLN A 122 -29.73 11.53 -22.87
CA GLN A 122 -31.15 11.67 -23.27
C GLN A 122 -31.34 11.91 -24.79
N ALA A 123 -30.26 11.93 -25.58
CA ALA A 123 -30.29 12.14 -27.03
C ALA A 123 -30.20 10.83 -27.82
#